data_AF-A0A535FEZ1-F1
#
_entry.id   AF-A0A535FEZ1-F1
#
_cell.length_a   1.000
_cell.length_b   1.000
_cell.length_c   1.000
_cell.angle_alpha   90.00
_cell.angle_beta   90.00
_cell.angle_gamma   90.00
#
_symmetry.space_group_name_H-M   'P 1'
#
loop_
_entity.id
_entity.type
_entity.pdbx_description
1 polymer ?
#
loop_
_entity_poly.entity_id
_entity_poly.type
_entity_poly.pdbx_seq_one_letter_code
_entity_poly.pdbx_strand_id
1 'polypeptide(L)'
;MQARRKQSQNERKIAARIAKRFFEAVLSDCGYDGWQVVIDPSATSPRVTQGARQIFLPEQSFTLEEIKHLLAHELAGHAARSLAGEHSSLGLLGIHTSNYLLTEKGLALYYEHQGKQQNGHKVVGEGIQWMTFAVGLASGVITPPQTFLSVATFFELLTLLHSHLNYLDVERQKAQTYARTYALSLCLRTYRGVPDLEQAGVCYLQDAVYLRGLRLIEQAVAEDQTVLERLAVGMCSLHILYYSLPV
;
A
#
# COMPACT_ATOMS: atom_id res chain seq x y z
N MET A 1 37.84 13.66 5.75
CA MET A 1 36.67 12.82 5.41
C MET A 1 35.41 13.54 5.87
N GLN A 2 34.60 13.98 4.92
CA GLN A 2 33.49 14.91 5.12
C GLN A 2 32.35 14.28 5.93
N ALA A 3 32.04 14.92 7.04
CA ALA A 3 30.77 14.77 7.74
C ALA A 3 29.64 15.07 6.75
N ARG A 4 28.90 14.05 6.33
CA ARG A 4 27.62 14.21 5.65
C ARG A 4 26.65 14.87 6.63
N ARG A 5 26.63 16.21 6.61
CA ARG A 5 25.49 17.01 7.05
C ARG A 5 24.27 16.46 6.30
N LYS A 6 23.45 15.64 6.96
CA LYS A 6 22.03 15.50 6.59
C LYS A 6 21.44 16.89 6.79
N GLN A 7 21.45 17.69 5.72
CA GLN A 7 20.59 18.85 5.61
C GLN A 7 19.17 18.31 5.83
N SER A 8 18.54 18.67 6.95
CA SER A 8 17.09 18.55 7.05
C SER A 8 16.53 19.52 6.01
N GLN A 9 16.30 19.02 4.79
CA GLN A 9 15.42 19.72 3.88
C GLN A 9 14.11 19.86 4.63
N ASN A 10 13.72 21.10 4.89
CA ASN A 10 12.41 21.45 5.37
C ASN A 10 11.45 20.96 4.28
N GLU A 11 10.96 19.72 4.39
CA GLU A 11 10.12 19.11 3.37
C GLU A 11 8.90 20.00 3.20
N ARG A 12 8.78 20.64 2.04
CA ARG A 12 7.69 21.56 1.76
C ARG A 12 6.38 20.78 1.88
N LYS A 13 5.65 21.04 2.96
CA LYS A 13 4.34 20.43 3.22
C LYS A 13 3.29 21.09 2.33
N ILE A 14 2.43 20.26 1.74
CA ILE A 14 1.34 20.61 0.83
C ILE A 14 0.04 20.40 1.58
N ALA A 15 -0.76 21.45 1.78
CA ALA A 15 -2.04 21.32 2.46
C ALA A 15 -3.04 20.47 1.66
N ALA A 16 -3.92 19.73 2.34
CA ALA A 16 -4.95 18.88 1.71
C ALA A 16 -5.76 19.60 0.61
N ARG A 17 -6.09 20.88 0.79
CA ARG A 17 -6.80 21.68 -0.22
C ARG A 17 -6.01 21.89 -1.50
N ILE A 18 -4.69 22.02 -1.40
CA ILE A 18 -3.79 22.13 -2.57
C ILE A 18 -3.64 20.78 -3.24
N ALA A 19 -3.45 19.71 -2.46
CA ALA A 19 -3.44 18.34 -2.96
C ALA A 19 -4.74 18.00 -3.72
N LYS A 20 -5.91 18.36 -3.15
CA LYS A 20 -7.21 18.22 -3.79
C LYS A 20 -7.24 18.87 -5.17
N ARG A 21 -6.88 20.15 -5.26
CA ARG A 21 -6.84 20.89 -6.53
C ARG A 21 -5.90 20.24 -7.55
N PHE A 22 -4.76 19.73 -7.10
CA PHE A 22 -3.83 19.01 -7.96
C PHE A 22 -4.47 17.74 -8.53
N PHE A 23 -5.07 16.89 -7.69
CA PHE A 23 -5.73 15.67 -8.17
C PHE A 23 -6.95 15.97 -9.05
N GLU A 24 -7.74 17.00 -8.75
CA GLU A 24 -8.85 17.43 -9.62
C GLU A 24 -8.36 17.87 -11.01
N ALA A 25 -7.24 18.61 -11.07
CA ALA A 25 -6.63 18.98 -12.35
C ALA A 25 -6.15 17.74 -13.12
N VAL A 26 -5.46 16.81 -12.47
CA VAL A 26 -5.02 15.55 -13.11
C VAL A 26 -6.20 14.72 -13.63
N LEU A 27 -7.27 14.59 -12.84
CA LEU A 27 -8.48 13.87 -13.25
C LEU A 27 -9.12 14.52 -14.48
N SER A 28 -9.23 15.85 -14.49
CA SER A 28 -9.76 16.61 -15.64
C SER A 28 -8.89 16.44 -16.88
N ASP A 29 -7.56 16.62 -16.74
CA ASP A 29 -6.62 16.55 -17.86
C ASP A 29 -6.54 15.14 -18.48
N CYS A 30 -6.80 14.10 -17.69
CA CYS A 30 -6.78 12.73 -18.15
C CYS A 30 -8.16 12.15 -18.50
N GLY A 31 -9.23 12.96 -18.49
CA GLY A 31 -10.58 12.53 -18.93
C GLY A 31 -11.32 11.59 -17.96
N TYR A 32 -11.09 11.74 -16.65
CA TYR A 32 -11.76 10.94 -15.61
C TYR A 32 -13.14 11.52 -15.25
N ASP A 33 -14.04 11.58 -16.23
CA ASP A 33 -15.35 12.20 -16.06
C ASP A 33 -16.15 11.56 -14.91
N GLY A 34 -16.70 12.42 -14.05
CA GLY A 34 -17.47 12.02 -12.87
C GLY A 34 -16.63 11.59 -11.66
N TRP A 35 -15.30 11.57 -11.75
CA TRP A 35 -14.45 11.38 -10.58
C TRP A 35 -14.34 12.65 -9.74
N GLN A 36 -14.34 12.49 -8.42
CA GLN A 36 -14.28 13.59 -7.47
C GLN A 36 -13.21 13.36 -6.41
N VAL A 37 -12.62 14.45 -5.94
CA VAL A 37 -11.68 14.42 -4.81
C VAL A 37 -12.36 15.04 -3.59
N VAL A 38 -12.45 14.28 -2.50
CA VAL A 38 -13.15 14.67 -1.27
C VAL A 38 -12.14 14.75 -0.14
N ILE A 39 -12.15 15.84 0.63
CA ILE A 39 -11.41 15.89 1.89
C ILE A 39 -12.30 15.28 2.97
N ASP A 40 -11.82 14.22 3.60
CA ASP A 40 -12.49 13.51 4.69
C ASP A 40 -11.71 13.74 5.99
N PRO A 41 -12.20 14.58 6.91
CA PRO A 41 -11.54 14.84 8.19
C PRO A 41 -11.43 13.60 9.08
N SER A 42 -12.26 12.58 8.85
CA SER A 42 -12.24 11.32 9.61
C SER A 42 -11.27 10.29 9.04
N ALA A 43 -10.76 10.50 7.81
CA ALA A 43 -9.80 9.62 7.20
C ALA A 43 -8.43 9.76 7.88
N THR A 44 -7.77 8.64 8.12
CA THR A 44 -6.38 8.58 8.60
C THR A 44 -5.38 8.35 7.47
N SER A 45 -5.86 7.85 6.33
CA SER A 45 -5.07 7.66 5.12
C SER A 45 -5.91 8.00 3.89
N PRO A 46 -5.27 8.39 2.78
CA PRO A 46 -5.95 8.47 1.49
C PRO A 46 -6.56 7.12 1.11
N ARG A 47 -7.64 7.16 0.33
CA ARG A 47 -8.30 5.95 -0.21
C ARG A 47 -9.07 6.26 -1.49
N VAL A 48 -9.15 5.29 -2.38
CA VAL A 48 -10.03 5.32 -3.55
C VAL A 48 -11.24 4.42 -3.35
N THR A 49 -12.42 4.96 -3.70
CA THR A 49 -13.66 4.20 -3.81
C THR A 49 -14.12 4.22 -5.26
N GLN A 50 -13.81 3.14 -6.00
CA GLN A 50 -14.10 3.04 -7.44
C GLN A 50 -15.60 3.18 -7.75
N GLY A 51 -16.45 2.44 -7.04
CA GLY A 51 -17.90 2.46 -7.26
C GLY A 51 -18.55 3.83 -7.02
N ALA A 52 -17.94 4.68 -6.20
CA ALA A 52 -18.38 6.05 -5.97
C ALA A 52 -17.60 7.08 -6.81
N ARG A 53 -16.59 6.65 -7.57
CA ARG A 53 -15.64 7.49 -8.32
C ARG A 53 -15.02 8.59 -7.45
N GLN A 54 -14.59 8.22 -6.24
CA GLN A 54 -14.12 9.18 -5.25
C GLN A 54 -12.71 8.87 -4.78
N ILE A 55 -11.86 9.90 -4.75
CA ILE A 55 -10.57 9.90 -4.07
C ILE A 55 -10.74 10.68 -2.77
N PHE A 56 -10.59 10.01 -1.63
CA PHE A 56 -10.66 10.64 -0.32
C PHE A 56 -9.26 11.00 0.16
N LEU A 57 -9.08 12.24 0.62
CA LEU A 57 -7.86 12.75 1.21
C LEU A 57 -8.12 13.11 2.69
N PRO A 58 -7.26 12.69 3.64
CA PRO A 58 -7.34 13.14 5.02
C PRO A 58 -7.08 14.65 5.13
N GLU A 59 -7.68 15.31 6.13
CA GLU A 59 -7.44 16.73 6.41
C GLU A 59 -6.09 16.95 7.12
N GLN A 60 -5.01 16.68 6.38
CA GLN A 60 -3.64 16.84 6.85
C GLN A 60 -2.73 17.44 5.76
N SER A 61 -1.47 17.68 6.11
CA SER A 61 -0.48 18.13 5.13
C SER A 61 0.35 16.98 4.60
N PHE A 62 0.64 17.00 3.30
CA PHE A 62 1.37 15.97 2.57
C PHE A 62 2.77 16.42 2.18
N THR A 63 3.73 15.51 2.13
CA THR A 63 5.00 15.75 1.43
C THR A 63 4.81 15.59 -0.07
N LEU A 64 5.75 16.09 -0.86
CA LEU A 64 5.76 15.83 -2.30
C LEU A 64 5.86 14.34 -2.62
N GLU A 65 6.62 13.58 -1.83
CA GLU A 65 6.75 12.13 -2.00
C GLU A 65 5.44 11.39 -1.69
N GLU A 66 4.69 11.84 -0.68
CA GLU A 66 3.34 11.32 -0.41
C GLU A 66 2.40 11.59 -1.59
N ILE A 67 2.42 12.80 -2.17
CA ILE A 67 1.60 13.10 -3.35
C ILE A 67 1.97 12.23 -4.56
N LYS A 68 3.27 12.03 -4.83
CA LYS A 68 3.73 11.13 -5.90
C LYS A 68 3.29 9.69 -5.66
N HIS A 69 3.42 9.21 -4.43
CA HIS A 69 2.98 7.87 -4.04
C HIS A 69 1.47 7.70 -4.26
N LEU A 70 0.65 8.67 -3.87
CA LEU A 70 -0.79 8.65 -4.11
C LEU A 70 -1.16 8.67 -5.58
N LEU A 71 -0.44 9.45 -6.39
CA LEU A 71 -0.63 9.45 -7.84
C LEU A 71 -0.34 8.06 -8.43
N ALA A 72 0.73 7.40 -7.99
CA ALA A 72 1.10 6.08 -8.49
C ALA A 72 0.17 4.95 -7.96
N HIS A 73 -0.09 4.89 -6.66
CA HIS A 73 -0.84 3.80 -6.03
C HIS A 73 -2.35 3.93 -6.26
N GLU A 74 -2.91 5.10 -5.94
CA GLU A 74 -4.35 5.30 -5.87
C GLU A 74 -4.91 5.69 -7.25
N LEU A 75 -4.28 6.67 -7.92
CA LEU A 75 -4.78 7.10 -9.24
C LEU A 75 -4.38 6.11 -10.34
N ALA A 76 -3.09 5.91 -10.60
CA ALA A 76 -2.63 5.02 -11.66
C ALA A 76 -2.91 3.54 -11.34
N GLY A 77 -2.72 3.13 -10.09
CA GLY A 77 -2.89 1.74 -9.65
C GLY A 77 -4.34 1.29 -9.47
N HIS A 78 -5.32 2.19 -9.27
CA HIS A 78 -6.72 1.80 -9.05
C HIS A 78 -7.73 2.54 -9.93
N ALA A 79 -7.70 3.89 -9.95
CA ALA A 79 -8.68 4.66 -10.72
C ALA A 79 -8.50 4.47 -12.24
N ALA A 80 -7.25 4.53 -12.73
CA ALA A 80 -6.94 4.43 -14.15
C ALA A 80 -7.35 3.09 -14.75
N ARG A 81 -7.09 2.01 -14.02
CA ARG A 81 -7.46 0.65 -14.43
C ARG A 81 -8.98 0.45 -14.41
N SER A 82 -9.67 0.99 -13.41
CA SER A 82 -11.13 0.97 -13.39
C SER A 82 -11.71 1.70 -14.60
N LEU A 83 -11.22 2.90 -14.91
CA LEU A 83 -11.66 3.66 -16.09
C LEU A 83 -11.33 2.96 -17.41
N ALA A 84 -10.12 2.41 -17.54
CA ALA A 84 -9.73 1.64 -18.72
C ALA A 84 -10.63 0.42 -18.93
N GLY A 85 -10.99 -0.26 -17.84
CA GLY A 85 -11.92 -1.38 -17.85
C GLY A 85 -13.32 -0.97 -18.28
N GLU A 86 -13.84 0.14 -17.78
CA GLU A 86 -15.15 0.70 -18.19
C GLU A 86 -15.18 1.06 -19.68
N HIS A 87 -14.09 1.60 -20.23
CA HIS A 87 -13.96 1.98 -21.64
C HIS A 87 -13.58 0.82 -22.57
N SER A 88 -13.22 -0.34 -22.02
CA SER A 88 -12.92 -1.52 -22.82
C SER A 88 -14.18 -2.11 -23.47
N SER A 89 -14.01 -2.98 -24.45
CA SER A 89 -15.12 -3.75 -25.03
C SER A 89 -15.84 -4.64 -24.01
N LEU A 90 -15.21 -4.90 -22.87
CA LEU A 90 -15.74 -5.65 -21.73
C LEU A 90 -15.88 -4.70 -20.53
N GLY A 91 -16.80 -3.74 -20.58
CA GLY A 91 -17.01 -2.72 -19.53
C GLY A 91 -17.07 -3.25 -18.08
N LEU A 92 -17.41 -4.53 -17.88
CA LEU A 92 -17.34 -5.24 -16.59
C LEU A 92 -15.93 -5.26 -15.98
N LEU A 93 -14.88 -5.12 -16.78
CA LEU A 93 -13.50 -4.98 -16.32
C LEU A 93 -13.28 -3.67 -15.56
N GLY A 94 -14.21 -2.71 -15.60
CA GLY A 94 -14.17 -1.53 -14.74
C GLY A 94 -14.52 -1.82 -13.28
N ILE A 95 -15.17 -2.96 -13.01
CA ILE A 95 -15.62 -3.38 -11.68
C ILE A 95 -14.56 -4.27 -11.05
N HIS A 96 -14.58 -5.57 -11.37
CA HIS A 96 -13.57 -6.55 -10.95
C HIS A 96 -13.91 -7.96 -11.46
N THR A 97 -12.88 -8.73 -11.81
CA THR A 97 -13.01 -10.16 -12.03
C THR A 97 -12.80 -10.96 -10.73
N SER A 98 -13.09 -12.25 -10.73
CA SER A 98 -12.66 -13.15 -9.64
C SER A 98 -11.15 -13.03 -9.40
N ASN A 99 -10.73 -13.07 -8.14
CA ASN A 99 -9.31 -13.04 -7.72
C ASN A 99 -8.50 -11.81 -8.17
N TYR A 100 -9.15 -10.74 -8.63
CA TYR A 100 -8.48 -9.52 -9.10
C TYR A 100 -7.60 -8.85 -8.02
N LEU A 101 -7.97 -8.97 -6.75
CA LEU A 101 -7.36 -8.22 -5.65
C LEU A 101 -5.85 -8.46 -5.52
N LEU A 102 -5.37 -9.69 -5.76
CA LEU A 102 -3.93 -9.99 -5.76
C LEU A 102 -3.21 -9.22 -6.86
N THR A 103 -3.79 -9.17 -8.05
CA THR A 103 -3.24 -8.46 -9.21
C THR A 103 -3.24 -6.96 -8.98
N GLU A 104 -4.35 -6.40 -8.48
CA GLU A 104 -4.46 -4.97 -8.20
C GLU A 104 -3.46 -4.51 -7.15
N LYS A 105 -3.40 -5.20 -6.00
CA LYS A 105 -2.45 -4.83 -4.93
C LYS A 105 -1.01 -5.12 -5.33
N GLY A 106 -0.77 -6.17 -6.11
CA GLY A 106 0.54 -6.47 -6.66
C GLY A 106 1.06 -5.42 -7.63
N LEU A 107 0.23 -4.99 -8.59
CA LEU A 107 0.59 -3.98 -9.59
C LEU A 107 0.85 -2.62 -8.96
N ALA A 108 0.00 -2.18 -8.03
CA ALA A 108 0.20 -0.92 -7.34
C ALA A 108 1.56 -0.89 -6.62
N LEU A 109 1.91 -1.97 -5.92
CA LEU A 109 3.23 -2.09 -5.27
C LEU A 109 4.38 -2.23 -6.27
N TYR A 110 4.18 -2.94 -7.36
CA TYR A 110 5.18 -3.09 -8.42
C TYR A 110 5.55 -1.73 -9.01
N TYR A 111 4.56 -0.89 -9.35
CA TYR A 111 4.81 0.45 -9.88
C TYR A 111 5.48 1.37 -8.85
N GLU A 112 5.12 1.28 -7.57
CA GLU A 112 5.84 1.99 -6.52
C GLU A 112 7.30 1.58 -6.43
N HIS A 113 7.60 0.27 -6.51
CA HIS A 113 8.95 -0.24 -6.48
C HIS A 113 9.76 0.28 -7.68
N GLN A 114 9.18 0.25 -8.89
CA GLN A 114 9.80 0.79 -10.10
C GLN A 114 10.08 2.30 -9.97
N GLY A 115 9.11 3.09 -9.47
CA GLY A 115 9.29 4.52 -9.26
C GLY A 115 10.38 4.84 -8.23
N LYS A 116 10.52 4.03 -7.16
CA LYS A 116 11.61 4.19 -6.18
C LYS A 116 12.97 3.85 -6.77
N GLN A 117 13.07 2.76 -7.56
CA GLN A 117 14.32 2.37 -8.24
C GLN A 117 14.80 3.44 -9.21
N GLN A 118 13.91 4.00 -10.03
CA GLN A 118 14.26 5.05 -10.99
C GLN A 118 14.77 6.33 -10.31
N ASN A 119 14.26 6.65 -9.12
CA ASN A 119 14.68 7.79 -8.32
C ASN A 119 15.92 7.48 -7.42
N GLY A 120 16.56 6.32 -7.58
CA GLY A 120 17.73 5.92 -6.79
C GLY A 120 17.44 5.68 -5.30
N HIS A 121 16.16 5.58 -4.93
CA HIS A 121 15.76 5.24 -3.57
C HIS A 121 15.84 3.72 -3.38
N LYS A 122 16.35 3.30 -2.21
CA LYS A 122 16.33 1.89 -1.83
C LYS A 122 14.86 1.44 -1.77
N VAL A 123 14.53 0.37 -2.47
CA VAL A 123 13.20 -0.25 -2.38
C VAL A 123 13.04 -0.80 -0.97
N VAL A 124 12.37 -0.05 -0.10
CA VAL A 124 12.09 -0.52 1.25
C VAL A 124 10.90 -1.47 1.19
N GLY A 125 11.18 -2.73 0.81
CA GLY A 125 10.23 -3.85 0.94
C GLY A 125 10.02 -4.29 2.40
N GLU A 126 10.79 -3.73 3.34
CA GLU A 126 10.79 -4.10 4.76
C GLU A 126 9.41 -3.90 5.40
N GLY A 127 8.70 -2.81 5.08
CA GLY A 127 7.38 -2.53 5.67
C GLY A 127 6.35 -3.64 5.37
N ILE A 128 6.24 -4.04 4.10
CA ILE A 128 5.29 -5.09 3.68
C ILE A 128 5.68 -6.44 4.26
N GLN A 129 6.97 -6.75 4.34
CA GLN A 129 7.45 -7.99 4.95
C GLN A 129 7.07 -8.09 6.43
N TRP A 130 7.25 -7.01 7.19
CA TRP A 130 6.82 -6.96 8.59
C TRP A 130 5.31 -7.08 8.75
N MET A 131 4.55 -6.46 7.84
CA MET A 131 3.08 -6.54 7.82
C MET A 131 2.59 -7.96 7.51
N THR A 132 3.16 -8.61 6.49
CA THR A 132 2.87 -10.02 6.19
C THR A 132 3.29 -10.93 7.35
N PHE A 133 4.42 -10.65 8.00
CA PHE A 133 4.88 -11.43 9.14
C PHE A 133 3.93 -11.32 10.33
N ALA A 134 3.40 -10.13 10.62
CA ALA A 134 2.38 -9.93 11.64
C ALA A 134 1.12 -10.76 11.38
N VAL A 135 0.64 -10.78 10.13
CA VAL A 135 -0.47 -11.64 9.72
C VAL A 135 -0.13 -13.12 9.92
N GLY A 136 1.09 -13.54 9.57
CA GLY A 136 1.55 -14.92 9.76
C GLY A 136 1.56 -15.36 11.22
N LEU A 137 1.98 -14.49 12.14
CA LEU A 137 1.93 -14.74 13.59
C LEU A 137 0.48 -14.79 14.10
N ALA A 138 -0.36 -13.83 13.70
CA ALA A 138 -1.75 -13.75 14.13
C ALA A 138 -2.59 -14.96 13.66
N SER A 139 -2.38 -15.40 12.41
CA SER A 139 -3.11 -16.53 11.82
C SER A 139 -2.50 -17.90 12.13
N GLY A 140 -1.26 -17.95 12.63
CA GLY A 140 -0.61 -19.19 13.03
C GLY A 140 -0.07 -20.03 11.87
N VAL A 141 0.53 -19.39 10.85
CA VAL A 141 1.06 -20.10 9.67
C VAL A 141 2.27 -21.00 10.02
N ILE A 142 3.14 -20.55 10.94
CA ILE A 142 4.37 -21.25 11.34
C ILE A 142 4.42 -21.49 12.86
N THR A 143 3.60 -20.75 13.62
CA THR A 143 3.48 -20.85 15.07
C THR A 143 2.03 -21.13 15.43
N PRO A 144 1.70 -21.51 16.67
CA PRO A 144 0.33 -21.35 17.14
C PRO A 144 -0.15 -19.91 16.91
N PRO A 145 -1.44 -19.71 16.56
CA PRO A 145 -1.97 -18.38 16.34
C PRO A 145 -1.83 -17.52 17.60
N GLN A 146 -1.48 -16.26 17.40
CA GLN A 146 -1.21 -15.31 18.46
C GLN A 146 -2.40 -14.36 18.66
N THR A 147 -2.50 -13.76 19.85
CA THR A 147 -3.50 -12.72 20.17
C THR A 147 -2.98 -11.33 19.82
N PHE A 148 -3.86 -10.33 19.86
CA PHE A 148 -3.48 -8.93 19.65
C PHE A 148 -2.31 -8.51 20.54
N LEU A 149 -2.41 -8.76 21.85
CA LEU A 149 -1.42 -8.32 22.82
C LEU A 149 -0.07 -9.03 22.62
N SER A 150 -0.10 -10.32 22.26
CA SER A 150 1.12 -11.09 21.98
C SER A 150 1.87 -10.51 20.76
N VAL A 151 1.16 -10.28 19.66
CA VAL A 151 1.76 -9.69 18.44
C VAL A 151 2.25 -8.26 18.71
N ALA A 152 1.48 -7.43 19.43
CA ALA A 152 1.87 -6.07 19.77
C ALA A 152 3.15 -6.04 20.62
N THR A 153 3.21 -6.87 21.65
CA THR A 153 4.37 -6.97 22.53
C THR A 153 5.60 -7.44 21.75
N PHE A 154 5.44 -8.44 20.88
CA PHE A 154 6.53 -8.93 20.05
C PHE A 154 7.09 -7.84 19.13
N PHE A 155 6.25 -7.11 18.40
CA PHE A 155 6.70 -6.04 17.50
C PHE A 155 7.22 -4.80 18.24
N GLU A 156 6.74 -4.50 19.45
CA GLU A 156 7.32 -3.44 20.28
C GLU A 156 8.77 -3.80 20.64
N LEU A 157 8.99 -5.02 21.15
CA LEU A 157 10.32 -5.49 21.54
C LEU A 157 11.27 -5.61 20.34
N LEU A 158 10.79 -6.15 19.22
CA LEU A 158 11.58 -6.30 18.00
C LEU A 158 11.98 -4.93 17.43
N THR A 159 11.06 -3.98 17.36
CA THR A 159 11.34 -2.62 16.88
C THR A 159 12.30 -1.88 17.80
N LEU A 160 12.16 -2.04 19.12
CA LEU A 160 13.06 -1.45 20.09
C LEU A 160 14.48 -2.04 19.97
N LEU A 161 14.59 -3.36 19.86
CA LEU A 161 15.87 -4.05 19.63
C LEU A 161 16.53 -3.58 18.34
N HIS A 162 15.78 -3.55 17.23
CA HIS A 162 16.26 -3.05 15.95
C HIS A 162 16.78 -1.61 16.05
N SER A 163 16.07 -0.75 16.79
CA SER A 163 16.47 0.64 17.01
C SER A 163 17.82 0.74 17.72
N HIS A 164 18.01 -0.04 18.79
CA HIS A 164 19.26 -0.04 19.55
C HIS A 164 20.46 -0.65 18.81
N LEU A 165 20.22 -1.64 17.94
CA LEU A 165 21.29 -2.26 17.15
C LEU A 165 21.77 -1.37 15.99
N ASN A 166 20.86 -0.60 15.37
CA ASN A 166 21.16 0.15 14.15
C ASN A 166 21.38 1.66 14.38
N TYR A 167 20.93 2.20 15.51
CA TYR A 167 21.01 3.64 15.80
C TYR A 167 21.51 3.89 17.23
N LEU A 168 22.84 3.99 17.37
CA LEU A 168 23.52 4.11 18.67
C LEU A 168 23.19 5.41 19.43
N ASP A 169 22.80 6.47 18.72
CA ASP A 169 22.57 7.81 19.29
C ASP A 169 21.10 8.12 19.60
N VAL A 170 20.17 7.16 19.38
CA VAL A 170 18.75 7.40 19.64
C VAL A 170 18.48 7.28 21.13
N GLU A 171 17.94 8.36 21.71
CA GLU A 171 17.47 8.40 23.08
C GLU A 171 16.47 7.28 23.36
N ARG A 172 16.73 6.48 24.40
CA ARG A 172 15.95 5.28 24.74
C ARG A 172 14.44 5.55 24.82
N GLN A 173 14.03 6.67 25.42
CA GLN A 173 12.62 7.02 25.57
C GLN A 173 11.94 7.30 24.22
N LYS A 174 12.66 7.94 23.29
CA LYS A 174 12.17 8.15 21.91
C LYS A 174 12.03 6.83 21.17
N ALA A 175 13.03 5.95 21.26
CA ALA A 175 12.98 4.62 20.65
C ALA A 175 11.79 3.79 21.16
N GLN A 176 11.57 3.81 22.48
CA GLN A 176 10.45 3.09 23.11
C GLN A 176 9.09 3.64 22.68
N THR A 177 8.95 4.97 22.62
CA THR A 177 7.70 5.61 22.15
C THR A 177 7.41 5.27 20.70
N TYR A 178 8.43 5.31 19.84
CA TYR A 178 8.32 4.89 18.44
C TYR A 178 7.92 3.42 18.32
N ALA A 179 8.60 2.52 19.02
CA ALA A 179 8.33 1.09 18.97
C ALA A 179 6.90 0.73 19.38
N ARG A 180 6.41 1.36 20.47
CA ARG A 180 5.01 1.22 20.90
C ARG A 180 4.02 1.68 19.85
N THR A 181 4.26 2.87 19.28
CA THR A 181 3.36 3.48 18.30
C THR A 181 3.31 2.65 17.02
N TYR A 182 4.47 2.17 16.56
CA TYR A 182 4.60 1.31 15.40
C TYR A 182 3.90 -0.04 15.62
N ALA A 183 4.17 -0.72 16.73
CA ALA A 183 3.57 -2.01 17.05
C ALA A 183 2.04 -1.92 17.18
N LEU A 184 1.55 -0.86 17.83
CA LEU A 184 0.11 -0.60 17.94
C LEU A 184 -0.52 -0.36 16.58
N SER A 185 0.09 0.47 15.73
CA SER A 185 -0.42 0.77 14.38
C SER A 185 -0.49 -0.48 13.52
N LEU A 186 0.56 -1.31 13.59
CA LEU A 186 0.63 -2.59 12.89
C LEU A 186 -0.46 -3.56 13.39
N CYS A 187 -0.61 -3.72 14.71
CA CYS A 187 -1.60 -4.64 15.27
C CYS A 187 -3.04 -4.18 15.02
N LEU A 188 -3.34 -2.89 15.13
CA LEU A 188 -4.67 -2.37 14.78
C LEU A 188 -5.03 -2.64 13.31
N ARG A 189 -4.03 -2.66 12.43
CA ARG A 189 -4.23 -3.06 11.03
C ARG A 189 -4.45 -4.57 10.90
N THR A 190 -3.61 -5.40 11.53
CA THR A 190 -3.71 -6.87 11.48
C THR A 190 -5.00 -7.41 12.11
N TYR A 191 -5.50 -6.78 13.18
CA TYR A 191 -6.73 -7.19 13.88
C TYR A 191 -7.92 -6.26 13.57
N ARG A 192 -7.88 -5.56 12.44
CA ARG A 192 -8.98 -4.69 12.01
C ARG A 192 -10.28 -5.48 11.91
N GLY A 193 -11.32 -5.01 12.60
CA GLY A 193 -12.65 -5.61 12.58
C GLY A 193 -12.76 -6.89 13.42
N VAL A 194 -11.74 -7.24 14.22
CA VAL A 194 -11.79 -8.36 15.16
C VAL A 194 -12.45 -7.87 16.47
N PRO A 195 -13.60 -8.43 16.87
CA PRO A 195 -14.34 -7.94 18.03
C PRO A 195 -13.73 -8.37 19.37
N ASP A 196 -13.11 -9.56 19.41
CA ASP A 196 -12.45 -10.12 20.59
C ASP A 196 -10.94 -10.23 20.33
N LEU A 197 -10.17 -9.37 21.00
CA LEU A 197 -8.71 -9.29 20.86
C LEU A 197 -7.96 -10.35 21.66
N GLU A 198 -8.64 -11.08 22.55
CA GLU A 198 -8.09 -12.23 23.29
C GLU A 198 -8.23 -13.53 22.49
N GLN A 199 -9.14 -13.56 21.50
CA GLN A 199 -9.29 -14.69 20.60
C GLN A 199 -8.12 -14.76 19.60
N ALA A 200 -7.30 -15.80 19.72
CA ALA A 200 -6.25 -16.09 18.76
C ALA A 200 -6.82 -16.64 17.43
N GLY A 201 -6.11 -16.37 16.33
CA GLY A 201 -6.39 -16.98 15.02
C GLY A 201 -7.42 -16.23 14.17
N VAL A 202 -8.06 -15.20 14.72
CA VAL A 202 -8.95 -14.31 13.97
C VAL A 202 -8.21 -13.01 13.66
N CYS A 203 -7.92 -12.78 12.38
CA CYS A 203 -7.22 -11.59 11.93
C CYS A 203 -7.59 -11.19 10.50
N TYR A 204 -7.26 -9.96 10.13
CA TYR A 204 -7.47 -9.41 8.80
C TYR A 204 -6.28 -9.73 7.89
N LEU A 205 -6.52 -10.57 6.88
CA LEU A 205 -5.47 -11.15 6.04
C LEU A 205 -4.98 -10.24 4.90
N GLN A 206 -5.42 -8.98 4.84
CA GLN A 206 -5.18 -8.12 3.68
C GLN A 206 -3.68 -7.93 3.39
N ASP A 207 -2.82 -7.85 4.41
CA ASP A 207 -1.37 -7.67 4.22
C ASP A 207 -0.66 -8.87 3.60
N ALA A 208 -1.23 -10.08 3.69
CA ALA A 208 -0.74 -11.23 2.95
C ALA A 208 -1.01 -11.11 1.44
N VAL A 209 -2.09 -10.42 1.05
CA VAL A 209 -2.47 -10.20 -0.35
C VAL A 209 -1.46 -9.28 -1.05
N TYR A 210 -0.97 -8.24 -0.37
CA TYR A 210 0.00 -7.30 -0.92
C TYR A 210 1.32 -7.97 -1.32
N LEU A 211 1.99 -8.67 -0.39
CA LEU A 211 3.27 -9.32 -0.70
C LEU A 211 3.11 -10.44 -1.73
N ARG A 212 2.05 -11.25 -1.60
CA ARG A 212 1.78 -12.33 -2.55
C ARG A 212 1.51 -11.77 -3.95
N GLY A 213 0.68 -10.73 -4.04
CA GLY A 213 0.38 -10.03 -5.29
C GLY A 213 1.64 -9.48 -5.95
N LEU A 214 2.49 -8.78 -5.18
CA LEU A 214 3.74 -8.23 -5.70
C LEU A 214 4.63 -9.32 -6.31
N ARG A 215 4.86 -10.43 -5.58
CA ARG A 215 5.68 -11.55 -6.07
C ARG A 215 5.12 -12.17 -7.35
N LEU A 216 3.80 -12.31 -7.44
CA LEU A 216 3.15 -12.83 -8.65
C LEU A 216 3.38 -11.92 -9.86
N ILE A 217 3.29 -10.60 -9.67
CA ILE A 217 3.55 -9.63 -10.72
C ILE A 217 5.03 -9.60 -11.10
N GLU A 218 5.94 -9.57 -10.12
CA GLU A 218 7.39 -9.62 -10.37
C GLU A 218 7.78 -10.86 -11.18
N GLN A 219 7.22 -12.03 -10.84
CA GLN A 219 7.41 -13.25 -11.61
C GLN A 219 6.84 -13.14 -13.02
N ALA A 220 5.58 -12.71 -13.16
CA ALA A 220 4.93 -12.60 -14.47
C ALA A 220 5.66 -11.64 -15.41
N VAL A 221 6.16 -10.51 -14.89
CA VAL A 221 6.94 -9.54 -15.68
C VAL A 221 8.31 -10.08 -16.06
N ALA A 222 8.95 -10.87 -15.18
CA ALA A 222 10.21 -11.53 -15.50
C ALA A 222 10.05 -12.58 -16.61
N GLU A 223 8.88 -13.23 -16.69
CA GLU A 223 8.53 -14.17 -17.76
C GLU A 223 8.13 -13.45 -19.06
N ASP A 224 7.31 -12.41 -18.98
CA ASP A 224 6.82 -11.63 -20.12
C ASP A 224 6.49 -10.18 -19.74
N GLN A 225 7.28 -9.23 -20.25
CA GLN A 225 7.10 -7.81 -19.96
C GLN A 225 5.79 -7.23 -20.52
N THR A 226 5.21 -7.82 -21.58
CA THR A 226 3.93 -7.36 -22.17
C THR A 226 2.74 -7.62 -21.25
N VAL A 227 2.92 -8.42 -20.18
CA VAL A 227 1.86 -8.68 -19.19
C VAL A 227 1.33 -7.39 -18.57
N LEU A 228 2.17 -6.37 -18.40
CA LEU A 228 1.75 -5.08 -17.84
C LEU A 228 0.76 -4.36 -18.75
N GLU A 229 1.01 -4.36 -20.06
CA GLU A 229 0.11 -3.78 -21.06
C GLU A 229 -1.21 -4.53 -21.10
N ARG A 230 -1.16 -5.86 -21.07
CA ARG A 230 -2.35 -6.71 -21.04
C ARG A 230 -3.18 -6.49 -19.77
N LEU A 231 -2.52 -6.34 -18.63
CA LEU A 231 -3.20 -6.04 -17.37
C LEU A 231 -3.78 -4.63 -17.36
N ALA A 232 -3.21 -3.67 -18.08
CA ALA A 232 -3.67 -2.28 -18.10
C ALA A 232 -5.10 -2.11 -18.68
N VAL A 233 -5.63 -3.11 -19.38
CA VAL A 233 -6.99 -3.11 -19.97
C VAL A 233 -8.10 -2.96 -18.92
N GLY A 234 -7.85 -3.32 -17.66
CA GLY A 234 -8.82 -3.13 -16.58
C GLY A 234 -8.55 -3.97 -15.34
N MET A 235 -9.56 -4.07 -14.47
CA MET A 235 -9.53 -4.74 -13.17
C MET A 235 -9.63 -6.27 -13.28
N CYS A 236 -8.69 -6.87 -14.00
CA CYS A 236 -8.63 -8.31 -14.23
C CYS A 236 -7.60 -9.01 -13.34
N SER A 237 -7.84 -10.28 -13.05
CA SER A 237 -6.83 -11.14 -12.43
C SER A 237 -5.79 -11.58 -13.45
N LEU A 238 -4.54 -11.65 -13.02
CA LEU A 238 -3.42 -12.20 -13.77
C LEU A 238 -3.71 -13.62 -14.27
N HIS A 239 -4.45 -14.41 -13.49
CA HIS A 239 -4.84 -15.79 -13.83
C HIS A 239 -5.64 -15.88 -15.14
N ILE A 240 -6.52 -14.91 -15.41
CA ILE A 240 -7.34 -14.89 -16.64
C ILE A 240 -6.46 -14.74 -17.89
N LEU A 241 -5.32 -14.03 -17.77
CA LEU A 241 -4.40 -13.86 -18.90
C LEU A 241 -3.68 -15.16 -19.29
N TYR A 242 -3.46 -16.07 -18.34
CA TYR A 242 -2.76 -17.33 -18.58
C TYR A 242 -3.68 -18.46 -19.06
N TYR A 243 -4.98 -18.42 -18.76
CA TYR A 243 -5.96 -19.39 -19.27
C TYR A 243 -6.39 -19.13 -20.72
N SER A 244 -5.87 -18.07 -21.33
CA SER A 244 -6.21 -17.66 -22.70
C SER A 244 -5.20 -18.16 -23.74
N LEU A 245 -4.16 -18.90 -23.34
CA LEU A 245 -3.27 -19.58 -24.28
C LEU A 245 -3.84 -20.97 -24.58
N PRO A 246 -4.25 -21.27 -25.83
CA PRO A 246 -4.63 -22.62 -26.20
C PRO A 246 -3.42 -23.54 -26.06
N VAL A 247 -3.67 -24.73 -25.49
CA VAL A 247 -2.81 -25.91 -25.62
C VAL A 247 -2.74 -26.30 -27.10
#